data_AF-A0A2S9FPZ8-F1
#
_entry.id   AF-A0A2S9FPZ8-F1
#
_cell.length_a   1.000
_cell.length_b   1.000
_cell.length_c   1.000
_cell.angle_alpha   90.00
_cell.angle_beta   90.00
_cell.angle_gamma   90.00
#
_symmetry.space_group_name_H-M   'P 1'
#
loop_
_entity.id
_entity.type
_entity.pdbx_description
1 polymer ?
#
loop_
_entity_poly.entity_id
_entity_poly.type
_entity_poly.pdbx_seq_one_letter_code
_entity_poly.pdbx_strand_id
1 'polypeptide(L)'
;VDERPAVMAGLATASKAYLDHFGFGFVMFINGFGADDVLAAMRDRMHNDYETERKVVRNELARINRTRLERMLGPEGGYNNW
;
A
#
# COMPACT_ATOMS: atom_id res chain seq x y z
N VAL A 1 11.48 18.44 6.47
CA VAL A 1 11.47 18.28 7.95
C VAL A 1 10.05 17.86 8.29
N ASP A 2 9.89 16.62 8.74
CA ASP A 2 8.72 15.78 8.47
C ASP A 2 7.38 16.33 8.98
N GLU A 3 6.37 16.32 8.11
CA GLU A 3 4.99 16.67 8.39
C GLU A 3 4.35 15.55 9.23
N ARG A 4 4.34 15.76 10.57
CA ARG A 4 3.63 14.96 11.61
C ARG A 4 4.34 13.68 12.07
N PRO A 5 5.34 13.79 12.97
CA PRO A 5 6.09 12.66 13.55
C PRO A 5 5.22 11.55 14.17
N ALA A 6 4.07 11.91 14.74
CA ALA A 6 3.14 10.97 15.34
C ALA A 6 2.53 9.98 14.32
N VAL A 7 2.24 10.44 13.10
CA VAL A 7 1.70 9.58 12.04
C VAL A 7 2.75 8.58 11.58
N MET A 8 4.00 9.02 11.41
CA MET A 8 5.11 8.15 11.02
C MET A 8 5.42 7.09 12.07
N ALA A 9 5.40 7.45 13.36
CA ALA A 9 5.53 6.48 14.45
C ALA A 9 4.37 5.46 14.46
N GLY A 10 3.14 5.94 14.18
CA GLY A 10 1.97 5.09 14.01
C GLY A 10 2.11 4.09 12.86
N LEU A 11 2.57 4.56 11.69
CA LEU A 11 2.82 3.72 10.52
C LEU A 11 3.91 2.68 10.78
N ALA A 12 5.01 3.05 11.43
CA ALA A 12 6.09 2.12 11.78
C ALA A 12 5.58 1.00 12.72
N THR A 13 4.78 1.39 13.72
CA THR A 13 4.19 0.45 14.68
C THR A 13 3.19 -0.49 13.99
N ALA A 14 2.29 0.06 13.17
CA ALA A 14 1.29 -0.72 12.45
C ALA A 14 1.93 -1.66 11.43
N SER A 15 2.96 -1.19 10.70
CA SER A 15 3.68 -2.01 9.72
C SER A 15 4.39 -3.21 10.38
N LYS A 16 5.00 -3.01 11.55
CA LYS A 16 5.61 -4.10 12.32
C LYS A 16 4.55 -5.11 12.78
N ALA A 17 3.47 -4.63 13.41
CA ALA A 17 2.39 -5.50 13.89
C ALA A 17 1.76 -6.31 12.75
N TYR A 18 1.58 -5.68 11.58
CA TYR A 18 1.07 -6.33 10.40
C TYR A 18 2.01 -7.44 9.89
N LEU A 19 3.32 -7.16 9.83
CA LEU A 19 4.32 -8.15 9.45
C LEU A 19 4.35 -9.33 10.43
N ASP A 20 4.33 -9.05 11.73
CA ASP A 20 4.36 -10.07 12.78
C ASP A 20 3.10 -10.97 12.72
N HIS A 21 1.93 -10.40 12.38
CA HIS A 21 0.67 -11.13 12.32
C HIS A 21 0.50 -11.95 11.03
N PHE A 22 0.79 -11.36 9.87
CA PHE A 22 0.54 -12.00 8.57
C PHE A 22 1.78 -12.66 7.95
N GLY A 23 2.99 -12.39 8.44
CA GLY A 23 4.23 -12.95 7.90
C GLY A 23 4.67 -12.35 6.55
N PHE A 24 4.01 -11.29 6.08
CA PHE A 24 4.42 -10.52 4.91
C PHE A 24 4.19 -9.01 5.12
N GLY A 25 4.90 -8.20 4.35
CA GLY A 25 4.79 -6.74 4.44
C GLY A 25 3.46 -6.21 3.90
N PHE A 26 3.01 -5.08 4.43
CA PHE A 26 1.82 -4.39 3.96
C PHE A 26 1.99 -3.87 2.52
N VAL A 27 0.99 -4.10 1.68
CA VAL A 27 0.94 -3.58 0.31
C VAL A 27 -0.42 -2.96 0.05
N MET A 28 -0.40 -1.73 -0.48
CA MET A 28 -1.59 -0.99 -0.91
C MET A 28 -1.23 -0.14 -2.14
N PHE A 29 -2.07 -0.18 -3.16
CA PHE A 29 -2.02 0.73 -4.29
C PHE A 29 -2.48 2.11 -3.86
N ILE A 30 -1.53 3.01 -3.70
CA ILE A 30 -1.76 4.39 -3.29
C ILE A 30 -1.98 5.29 -4.51
N ASN A 31 -3.24 5.59 -4.83
CA ASN A 31 -3.60 6.55 -5.87
C ASN A 31 -4.30 7.76 -5.24
N GLY A 32 -3.52 8.72 -4.76
CA GLY A 32 -4.02 9.92 -4.07
C GLY A 32 -4.30 9.75 -2.58
N PHE A 33 -3.98 8.60 -1.98
CA PHE A 33 -4.11 8.37 -0.54
C PHE A 33 -2.95 8.97 0.26
N GLY A 34 -3.27 9.59 1.39
CA GLY A 34 -2.30 10.15 2.33
C GLY A 34 -1.88 9.17 3.42
N ALA A 35 -0.93 9.59 4.27
CA ALA A 35 -0.38 8.78 5.35
C ALA A 35 -1.44 8.31 6.37
N ASP A 36 -2.46 9.15 6.66
CA ASP A 36 -3.55 8.79 7.57
C ASP A 36 -4.46 7.72 6.97
N ASP A 37 -4.75 7.79 5.67
CA ASP A 37 -5.54 6.78 4.96
C ASP A 37 -4.83 5.43 4.97
N VAL A 38 -3.51 5.44 4.76
CA VAL A 38 -2.68 4.23 4.82
C VAL A 38 -2.70 3.65 6.23
N LEU A 39 -2.55 4.47 7.27
CA LEU A 39 -2.58 4.02 8.65
C LEU A 39 -3.96 3.45 9.03
N ALA A 40 -5.05 4.07 8.57
CA ALA A 40 -6.41 3.58 8.75
C ALA A 40 -6.61 2.23 8.03
N ALA A 41 -6.17 2.11 6.78
CA ALA A 41 -6.25 0.87 6.02
C ALA A 41 -5.43 -0.27 6.64
N MET A 42 -4.25 0.02 7.18
CA MET A 42 -3.47 -0.97 7.94
C MET A 42 -4.26 -1.49 9.15
N ARG A 43 -4.85 -0.59 9.94
CA ARG A 43 -5.64 -0.95 11.14
C ARG A 43 -6.88 -1.75 10.79
N ASP A 44 -7.59 -1.38 9.73
CA ASP A 44 -8.77 -2.09 9.27
C ASP A 44 -8.43 -3.52 8.82
N ARG A 45 -7.37 -3.67 8.03
CA ARG A 45 -6.91 -4.97 7.49
C ARG A 45 -6.34 -5.92 8.52
N MET A 46 -5.99 -5.45 9.72
CA MET A 46 -5.64 -6.32 10.85
C MET A 46 -6.81 -7.20 11.33
N HIS A 47 -8.06 -6.89 10.95
CA HIS A 47 -9.22 -7.72 11.27
C HIS A 47 -9.47 -8.85 10.26
N ASN A 48 -8.73 -8.89 9.15
CA ASN A 48 -8.86 -9.96 8.17
C ASN A 48 -8.23 -11.25 8.69
N ASP A 49 -8.81 -12.39 8.29
CA ASP A 49 -8.07 -13.65 8.37
C ASP A 49 -6.93 -13.68 7.32
N TYR A 50 -5.97 -14.57 7.54
CA TYR A 50 -4.78 -14.69 6.70
C TYR A 50 -5.11 -14.91 5.21
N GLU A 51 -6.11 -15.74 4.90
CA GLU A 51 -6.47 -16.07 3.52
C GLU A 51 -7.14 -14.89 2.79
N THR A 52 -7.97 -14.15 3.51
CA THR A 52 -8.58 -12.90 3.04
C THR A 52 -7.49 -11.88 2.76
N GLU A 53 -6.59 -11.67 3.71
CA GLU A 53 -5.55 -10.67 3.58
C GLU A 53 -4.55 -10.99 2.44
N ARG A 54 -4.20 -12.26 2.29
CA ARG A 54 -3.38 -12.73 1.18
C ARG A 54 -4.03 -12.44 -0.18
N LYS A 55 -5.35 -12.58 -0.30
CA LYS A 55 -6.09 -12.22 -1.52
C LYS A 55 -6.06 -10.70 -1.75
N VAL A 56 -6.24 -9.90 -0.70
CA VAL A 56 -6.16 -8.43 -0.79
C VAL A 56 -4.78 -8.01 -1.30
N VAL A 57 -3.69 -8.48 -0.68
CA VAL A 57 -2.32 -8.16 -1.12
C VAL A 57 -2.08 -8.51 -2.58
N ARG A 58 -2.54 -9.68 -3.03
CA ARG A 58 -2.41 -10.08 -4.44
C ARG A 58 -3.15 -9.12 -5.38
N ASN A 59 -4.34 -8.67 -5.00
CA ASN A 59 -5.11 -7.71 -5.78
C ASN A 59 -4.43 -6.33 -5.83
N GLU A 60 -3.87 -5.88 -4.70
CA GLU A 60 -3.10 -4.63 -4.64
C GLU A 60 -1.86 -4.69 -5.54
N LEU A 61 -1.11 -5.80 -5.51
CA LEU A 61 0.02 -6.02 -6.43
C LEU A 61 -0.41 -6.03 -7.90
N ALA A 62 -1.56 -6.64 -8.22
CA ALA A 62 -2.09 -6.64 -9.58
C ALA A 62 -2.43 -5.22 -10.08
N ARG A 63 -3.00 -4.37 -9.20
CA ARG A 63 -3.28 -2.95 -9.51
C ARG A 63 -1.99 -2.17 -9.73
N ILE A 64 -1.02 -2.31 -8.82
CA ILE A 64 0.31 -1.68 -8.94
C ILE A 64 0.97 -2.07 -10.26
N ASN A 65 0.99 -3.36 -10.58
CA ASN A 65 1.62 -3.86 -11.79
C ASN A 65 0.90 -3.40 -13.05
N ARG A 66 -0.45 -3.36 -13.05
CA ARG A 66 -1.21 -2.81 -14.17
C ARG A 66 -0.81 -1.37 -14.48
N THR A 67 -0.82 -0.50 -13.46
CA THR A 67 -0.43 0.92 -13.65
C THR A 67 1.01 1.04 -14.15
N ARG A 68 1.93 0.19 -13.67
CA ARG A 68 3.31 0.18 -14.16
C ARG A 68 3.40 -0.26 -15.62
N LEU A 69 2.70 -1.32 -16.00
CA LEU A 69 2.67 -1.83 -17.38
C LEU A 69 2.02 -0.83 -18.35
N GLU A 70 0.92 -0.19 -17.95
CA GLU A 70 0.27 0.88 -18.74
C GLU A 70 1.22 2.06 -19.00
N ARG A 71 2.05 2.43 -18.01
CA ARG A 71 3.09 3.45 -18.20
C ARG A 71 4.22 2.98 -19.11
N MET A 72 4.61 1.71 -19.02
CA MET A 72 5.67 1.12 -19.85
C MET A 72 5.25 0.92 -21.31
N LEU A 73 3.96 0.64 -21.56
CA LEU A 73 3.40 0.28 -22.87
C LEU A 73 2.51 1.39 -23.46
N GLY A 74 2.49 2.58 -22.86
CA GLY A 74 1.74 3.72 -23.35
C GLY A 74 2.20 4.16 -24.75
N PRO A 75 1.41 5.03 -25.43
CA PRO A 75 1.67 5.44 -26.81
C PRO A 75 3.09 5.97 -27.00
N GLU A 76 3.66 5.75 -28.19
CA GLU A 76 5.07 5.97 -28.52
C GLU A 76 5.51 7.41 -28.15
N GLY A 77 6.13 7.54 -26.96
CA GLY A 77 6.42 8.83 -26.32
C GLY A 77 6.27 8.84 -24.80
N GLY A 78 5.50 7.90 -24.23
CA GLY A 78 5.27 7.78 -22.79
C GLY A 78 4.39 8.91 -22.23
N TYR A 79 3.70 8.66 -21.12
CA TYR A 79 3.03 9.73 -20.38
C TYR A 79 4.09 10.54 -19.62
N ASN A 80 4.08 11.87 -19.76
CA ASN A 80 4.92 12.77 -18.96
C ASN A 80 4.63 12.52 -17.47
N ASN A 81 5.60 11.98 -16.75
CA ASN A 81 5.55 11.82 -15.30
C ASN A 81 5.79 13.19 -14.65
N TRP A 82 4.74 13.94 -14.28
CA TRP A 82 4.75 14.91 -13.17
C TRP A 82 3.34 15.12 -12.62
#